data_AF-A0A1V5YM12-F1
#
_entry.id   AF-A0A1V5YM12-F1
#
_cell.length_a   1.000
_cell.length_b   1.000
_cell.length_c   1.000
_cell.angle_alpha   90.00
_cell.angle_beta   90.00
_cell.angle_gamma   90.00
#
_symmetry.space_group_name_H-M   'P 1'
#
loop_
_entity.id
_entity.type
_entity.pdbx_description
1 polymer ?
#
loop_
_entity_poly.entity_id
_entity_poly.type
_entity_poly.pdbx_seq_one_letter_code
_entity_poly.pdbx_strand_id
1 'polypeptide(L)'
;MDTVSRLKTVPLFAALSPENLVRVAEIAARQYYSKGQLLCRQDQTDETLFVIDRGEVILRQIDLQDVEKPITVLSEGQSVGDDALILGESCGLSAQALTDVEALVIHRKELLVLFDECPALQSQLTIRPLLKQQLRTRSLAGQDPQEPWLLRCKRHWVALLRRLTTPAITFLALLAVALFLRELAVVTSPWLLVPFVGLLPIAMLIWAIVDWQNDYYLVTTKRLVYQEQVLLRSHTVDEVPLIKIQSYTINRQLLGNLLGYGTLQIRTAGNRGPIVLDYLHDPEGMQAVIFRQAGHLLSKQRTEERDQIRQELQRLRLGEPASTQLPDLPPAPNPLPRPNWPARLMPSRPLLRLSYAQADRVVWRRHWIFLVRHIFLPLSLLLLISAAIVWAAADPRLSSQTILTLASFLMWLAAAFWVWWEWTDWRNDEYIVTDDSIIDIDKKPLFFSEQRKKASLQMIQSLSLKKPGLLAALLNFGDVLIQTAGPEGTFAFSGVHNPIEVQREVFRRIEAYQEACQRRDRARKRAELATWFQVHDELPPTPSSQARSSDGAK
;
A
#
# COMPACT_ATOMS: atom_id res chain seq x y z
N MET A 1 -1.60 20.98 42.87
CA MET A 1 -0.32 20.26 43.12
C MET A 1 0.81 21.09 42.52
N ASP A 2 2.07 20.82 42.88
CA ASP A 2 3.21 21.37 42.15
C ASP A 2 3.28 20.75 40.74
N THR A 3 3.64 21.55 39.72
CA THR A 3 3.60 21.17 38.30
C THR A 3 4.47 19.93 38.03
N VAL A 4 5.64 19.87 38.67
CA VAL A 4 6.58 18.74 38.60
C VAL A 4 5.94 17.45 39.11
N SER A 5 5.17 17.54 40.20
CA SER A 5 4.48 16.39 40.81
C SER A 5 3.38 15.85 39.89
N ARG A 6 2.69 16.74 39.18
CA ARG A 6 1.64 16.38 38.21
C ARG A 6 2.23 15.75 36.94
N LEU A 7 3.34 16.28 36.42
CA LEU A 7 3.98 15.69 35.23
C LEU A 7 4.52 14.29 35.51
N LYS A 8 4.98 14.01 36.73
CA LYS A 8 5.43 12.68 37.14
C LYS A 8 4.33 11.60 37.10
N THR A 9 3.05 11.96 37.23
CA THR A 9 1.95 11.00 37.13
C THR A 9 1.62 10.61 35.69
N VAL A 10 2.10 11.38 34.71
CA VAL A 10 1.88 11.12 33.30
C VAL A 10 2.83 10.00 32.83
N PRO A 11 2.32 8.90 32.24
CA PRO A 11 3.15 7.76 31.81
C PRO A 11 4.33 8.15 30.89
N LEU A 12 4.15 9.18 30.07
CA LEU A 12 5.15 9.71 29.15
C LEU A 12 6.41 10.23 29.88
N PHE A 13 6.21 10.93 30.99
CA PHE A 13 7.27 11.60 31.75
C PHE A 13 7.71 10.82 33.00
N ALA A 14 7.04 9.70 33.31
CA ALA A 14 7.29 8.92 34.52
C ALA A 14 8.74 8.42 34.66
N ALA A 15 9.45 8.20 33.55
CA ALA A 15 10.82 7.72 33.52
C ALA A 15 11.89 8.84 33.53
N LEU A 16 11.49 10.12 33.51
CA LEU A 16 12.41 11.24 33.51
C LEU A 16 13.08 11.44 34.87
N SER A 17 14.36 11.85 34.85
CA SER A 17 15.05 12.30 36.06
C SER A 17 14.38 13.55 36.66
N PRO A 18 14.53 13.79 37.98
CA PRO A 18 13.96 14.97 38.63
C PRO A 18 14.40 16.29 37.99
N GLU A 19 15.67 16.40 37.57
CA GLU A 19 16.21 17.58 36.89
C GLU A 19 15.53 17.82 35.54
N ASN A 20 15.30 16.76 34.77
CA ASN A 20 14.64 16.81 33.48
C ASN A 20 13.14 17.14 33.60
N LEU A 21 12.48 16.65 34.65
CA LEU A 21 11.08 16.98 34.94
C LEU A 21 10.88 18.47 35.23
N VAL A 22 11.83 19.11 35.93
CA VAL A 22 11.78 20.57 36.18
C VAL A 22 11.83 21.34 34.86
N ARG A 23 12.71 20.95 33.93
CA ARG A 23 12.78 21.61 32.62
C ARG A 23 11.52 21.43 31.78
N VAL A 24 10.90 20.26 31.82
CA VAL A 24 9.59 20.05 31.16
C VAL A 24 8.49 20.86 31.86
N ALA A 25 8.57 21.05 33.18
CA ALA A 25 7.63 21.89 33.92
C ALA A 25 7.76 23.39 33.56
N GLU A 26 8.96 23.86 33.19
CA GLU A 26 9.19 25.25 32.77
C GLU A 26 8.49 25.61 31.45
N ILE A 27 8.35 24.64 30.53
CA ILE A 27 7.61 24.81 29.27
C ILE A 27 6.11 24.49 29.41
N ALA A 28 5.65 24.02 30.57
CA ALA A 28 4.25 23.69 30.78
C ALA A 28 3.45 24.95 31.15
N ALA A 29 2.56 25.40 30.26
CA ALA A 29 1.67 26.53 30.51
C ALA A 29 0.37 26.05 31.15
N ARG A 30 -0.14 26.76 32.16
CA ARG A 30 -1.42 26.41 32.78
C ARG A 30 -2.57 27.17 32.12
N GLN A 31 -3.60 26.44 31.68
CA GLN A 31 -4.73 26.99 30.94
C GLN A 31 -6.06 26.52 31.53
N TYR A 32 -7.02 27.44 31.59
CA TYR A 32 -8.37 27.19 32.11
C TYR A 32 -9.38 27.03 30.98
N TYR A 33 -10.28 26.07 31.13
CA TYR A 33 -11.35 25.77 30.19
C TYR A 33 -12.69 25.69 30.93
N SER A 34 -13.68 26.45 30.46
CA SER A 34 -15.02 26.43 31.04
C SER A 34 -15.78 25.17 30.63
N LYS A 35 -16.76 24.73 31.43
CA LYS A 35 -17.65 23.61 31.08
C LYS A 35 -18.21 23.74 29.65
N GLY A 36 -18.02 22.70 28.84
CA GLY A 36 -18.46 22.61 27.45
C GLY A 36 -17.44 23.11 26.42
N GLN A 37 -16.36 23.75 26.85
CA GLN A 37 -15.28 24.21 25.97
C GLN A 37 -14.43 23.02 25.46
N LEU A 38 -13.98 23.10 24.19
CA LEU A 38 -13.07 22.12 23.62
C LEU A 38 -11.63 22.47 24.00
N LEU A 39 -10.90 21.49 24.54
CA LEU A 39 -9.47 21.59 24.79
C LEU A 39 -8.70 21.40 23.49
N CYS A 40 -9.03 20.31 22.79
CA CYS A 40 -8.57 20.02 21.44
C CYS A 40 -9.71 19.41 20.65
N ARG A 41 -9.75 19.70 19.35
CA ARG A 41 -10.62 18.95 18.44
C ARG A 41 -9.79 17.83 17.83
N GLN A 42 -10.42 16.67 17.66
CA GLN A 42 -9.84 15.60 16.87
C GLN A 42 -9.35 16.21 15.56
N ASP A 43 -8.17 15.79 15.12
CA ASP A 43 -7.72 16.01 13.77
C ASP A 43 -7.39 17.49 13.45
N GLN A 44 -7.40 18.39 14.44
CA GLN A 44 -6.77 19.71 14.35
C GLN A 44 -5.26 19.60 14.62
N THR A 45 -4.47 20.44 13.95
CA THR A 45 -3.00 20.57 14.10
C THR A 45 -2.62 21.24 15.42
N ASP A 46 -3.16 20.72 16.51
CA ASP A 46 -2.71 21.05 17.85
C ASP A 46 -1.71 19.97 18.26
N GLU A 47 -0.43 20.19 17.94
CA GLU A 47 0.70 19.36 18.39
C GLU A 47 0.97 19.63 19.90
N THR A 48 -0.05 19.43 20.72
CA THR A 48 -0.06 19.79 22.14
C THR A 48 -0.49 18.62 23.00
N LEU A 49 0.17 18.50 24.14
CA LEU A 49 -0.24 17.62 25.22
C LEU A 49 -1.02 18.44 26.25
N PHE A 50 -2.17 17.91 26.65
CA PHE A 50 -2.97 18.42 27.75
C PHE A 50 -2.93 17.44 28.91
N VAL A 51 -2.49 17.88 30.08
CA VAL A 51 -2.50 17.11 31.31
C VAL A 51 -3.52 17.74 32.25
N ILE A 52 -4.52 16.96 32.69
CA ILE A 52 -5.59 17.48 33.53
C ILE A 52 -5.08 17.65 34.96
N ASP A 53 -5.02 18.89 35.45
CA ASP A 53 -4.71 19.16 36.86
C ASP A 53 -5.96 19.11 37.72
N ARG A 54 -7.08 19.68 37.23
CA ARG A 54 -8.40 19.68 37.89
C ARG A 54 -9.55 19.56 36.91
N GLY A 55 -10.61 18.88 37.31
CA GLY A 55 -11.85 18.71 36.53
C GLY A 55 -11.91 17.43 35.70
N GLU A 56 -12.96 17.31 34.88
CA GLU A 56 -13.22 16.15 34.04
C GLU A 56 -13.38 16.55 32.57
N VAL A 57 -12.80 15.73 31.67
CA VAL A 57 -12.82 15.95 30.22
C VAL A 57 -13.35 14.70 29.53
N ILE A 58 -14.35 14.83 28.66
CA ILE A 58 -14.83 13.72 27.84
C ILE A 58 -14.05 13.66 26.52
N LEU A 59 -13.56 12.47 26.19
CA LEU A 59 -12.96 12.17 24.89
C LEU A 59 -14.02 11.63 23.94
N ARG A 60 -14.09 12.25 22.75
CA ARG A 60 -14.98 11.86 21.66
C ARG A 60 -14.16 11.55 20.42
N GLN A 61 -14.60 10.58 19.65
CA GLN A 61 -14.06 10.29 18.33
C GLN A 61 -15.11 10.59 17.26
N ILE A 62 -14.69 11.33 16.26
CA ILE A 62 -15.45 11.60 15.04
C ILE A 62 -15.15 10.45 14.07
N ASP A 63 -16.19 9.72 13.69
CA ASP A 63 -16.11 8.67 12.67
C ASP A 63 -15.95 9.28 11.26
N LEU A 64 -15.65 8.48 10.23
CA LEU A 64 -15.56 8.96 8.84
C LEU A 64 -16.88 9.56 8.30
N GLN A 65 -17.99 9.30 8.98
CA GLN A 65 -19.33 9.84 8.71
C GLN A 65 -19.63 11.11 9.51
N ASP A 66 -18.63 11.70 10.17
CA ASP A 66 -18.73 12.93 10.97
C ASP A 66 -19.65 12.81 12.21
N VAL A 67 -19.86 11.58 12.70
CA VAL A 67 -20.64 11.29 13.90
C VAL A 67 -19.70 11.18 15.11
N GLU A 68 -19.96 11.97 16.16
CA GLU A 68 -19.22 11.93 17.42
C GLU A 68 -19.68 10.76 18.31
N LYS A 69 -18.74 9.88 18.68
CA LYS A 69 -18.94 8.81 19.67
C LYS A 69 -18.10 9.07 20.91
N PRO A 70 -18.67 9.04 22.13
CA PRO A 70 -17.89 9.15 23.37
C PRO A 70 -17.06 7.87 23.57
N ILE A 71 -15.77 8.02 23.86
CA ILE A 71 -14.88 6.90 24.16
C ILE A 71 -14.74 6.73 25.66
N THR A 72 -14.29 7.77 26.36
CA THR A 72 -13.96 7.71 27.78
C THR A 72 -13.96 9.10 28.40
N VAL A 73 -13.95 9.17 29.74
CA VAL A 73 -13.80 10.41 30.50
C VAL A 73 -12.43 10.37 31.18
N LEU A 74 -11.72 11.48 31.08
CA LEU A 74 -10.44 11.71 31.72
C LEU A 74 -10.63 12.53 33.00
N SER A 75 -9.93 12.11 34.05
CA SER A 75 -9.92 12.76 35.36
C SER A 75 -8.52 13.28 35.71
N GLU A 76 -8.39 13.94 36.86
CA GLU A 76 -7.14 14.54 37.33
C GLU A 76 -5.94 13.58 37.27
N GLY A 77 -4.80 14.06 36.72
CA GLY A 77 -3.57 13.29 36.56
C GLY A 77 -3.47 12.48 35.26
N GLN A 78 -4.53 12.42 34.47
CA GLN A 78 -4.51 11.81 33.13
C GLN A 78 -4.18 12.84 32.04
N SER A 79 -3.69 12.37 30.90
CA SER A 79 -3.28 13.20 29.77
C SER A 79 -3.97 12.82 28.46
N VAL A 80 -4.05 13.77 27.54
CA VAL A 80 -4.47 13.59 26.15
C VAL A 80 -3.54 14.35 25.21
N GLY A 81 -3.19 13.74 24.08
CA GLY A 81 -2.26 14.32 23.11
C GLY A 81 -0.83 13.79 23.21
N ASP A 82 -0.59 12.70 23.94
CA ASP A 82 0.74 12.05 24.03
C ASP A 82 1.32 11.76 22.63
N ASP A 83 0.48 11.21 21.75
CA ASP A 83 0.85 10.85 20.38
C ASP A 83 1.11 12.13 19.55
N ALA A 84 0.32 13.20 19.74
CA ALA A 84 0.50 14.48 19.05
C ALA A 84 1.82 15.18 19.42
N LEU A 85 2.18 15.15 20.70
CA LEU A 85 3.41 15.76 21.21
C LEU A 85 4.68 15.03 20.71
N ILE A 86 4.65 13.70 20.62
CA ILE A 86 5.84 12.90 20.27
C ILE A 86 5.98 12.75 18.75
N LEU A 87 4.91 12.34 18.07
CA LEU A 87 4.93 11.97 16.66
C LEU A 87 4.76 13.19 15.74
N GLY A 88 4.37 14.35 16.27
CA GLY A 88 3.97 15.50 15.44
C GLY A 88 2.71 15.20 14.63
N GLU A 89 1.85 14.34 15.17
CA GLU A 89 0.54 14.03 14.61
C GLU A 89 -0.51 14.99 15.18
N SER A 90 -1.67 15.08 14.54
CA SER A 90 -2.84 15.78 15.09
C SER A 90 -3.41 15.01 16.28
N CYS A 91 -4.11 15.70 17.19
CA CYS A 91 -4.77 15.02 18.30
C CYS A 91 -5.81 14.02 17.75
N GLY A 92 -5.63 12.73 18.00
CA GLY A 92 -6.50 11.68 17.43
C GLY A 92 -7.92 11.64 18.00
N LEU A 93 -8.24 12.48 18.99
CA LEU A 93 -9.53 12.54 19.69
C LEU A 93 -9.92 13.99 20.00
N SER A 94 -11.23 14.26 20.06
CA SER A 94 -11.78 15.53 20.53
C SER A 94 -11.91 15.47 22.04
N ALA A 95 -11.32 16.43 22.74
CA ALA A 95 -11.40 16.56 24.19
C ALA A 95 -12.30 17.75 24.55
N GLN A 96 -13.40 17.49 25.24
CA GLN A 96 -14.35 18.52 25.69
C GLN A 96 -14.45 18.54 27.21
N ALA A 97 -14.39 19.73 27.82
CA ALA A 97 -14.53 19.91 29.25
C ALA A 97 -15.95 19.55 29.71
N LEU A 98 -16.10 18.58 30.60
CA LEU A 98 -17.38 18.19 31.21
C LEU A 98 -17.71 19.06 32.43
N THR A 99 -16.66 19.49 33.14
CA THR A 99 -16.69 20.49 34.21
C THR A 99 -15.81 21.68 33.82
N ASP A 100 -15.65 22.64 34.72
CA ASP A 100 -14.54 23.58 34.60
C ASP A 100 -13.22 22.81 34.80
N VAL A 101 -12.26 23.01 33.90
CA VAL A 101 -11.02 22.23 33.79
C VAL A 101 -9.81 23.14 33.82
N GLU A 102 -8.85 22.80 34.66
CA GLU A 102 -7.52 23.41 34.69
C GLU A 102 -6.53 22.37 34.14
N ALA A 103 -5.87 22.69 33.03
CA ALA A 103 -4.95 21.78 32.35
C ALA A 103 -3.57 22.41 32.19
N LEU A 104 -2.53 21.57 32.26
CA LEU A 104 -1.18 21.92 31.83
C LEU A 104 -1.05 21.60 30.34
N VAL A 105 -0.62 22.59 29.57
CA VAL A 105 -0.47 22.55 28.11
C VAL A 105 1.01 22.59 27.79
N ILE A 106 1.48 21.62 27.01
CA ILE A 106 2.86 21.55 26.53
C ILE A 106 2.82 21.52 25.01
N HIS A 107 3.52 22.46 24.37
CA HIS A 107 3.63 22.51 22.91
C HIS A 107 4.80 21.67 22.41
N ARG A 108 4.61 20.94 21.31
CA ARG A 108 5.67 20.14 20.69
C ARG A 108 6.88 20.97 20.27
N LYS A 109 6.66 22.20 19.76
CA LYS A 109 7.75 23.10 19.36
C LYS A 109 8.69 23.39 20.52
N GLU A 110 8.15 23.63 21.71
CA GLU A 110 8.93 23.92 22.93
C GLU A 110 9.64 22.66 23.43
N LEU A 111 8.99 21.50 23.35
CA LEU A 111 9.61 20.22 23.68
C LEU A 111 10.77 19.86 22.75
N LEU A 112 10.64 20.14 21.44
CA LEU A 112 11.71 19.89 20.47
C LEU A 112 12.95 20.76 20.75
N VAL A 113 12.74 22.03 21.09
CA VAL A 113 13.84 22.91 21.50
C VAL A 113 14.57 22.32 22.71
N LEU A 114 13.83 21.78 23.68
CA LEU A 114 14.40 21.07 24.83
C LEU A 114 15.15 19.78 24.46
N PHE A 115 14.74 19.06 23.41
CA PHE A 115 15.47 17.88 22.93
C PHE A 115 16.80 18.26 22.26
N ASP A 116 16.83 19.36 21.52
CA ASP A 116 18.06 19.86 20.91
C ASP A 116 19.07 20.33 21.97
N GLU A 117 18.59 20.96 23.05
CA GLU A 117 19.41 21.39 24.18
C GLU A 117 19.88 20.23 25.07
N CYS A 118 19.07 19.18 25.19
CA CYS A 118 19.34 18.02 26.05
C CYS A 118 18.97 16.69 25.39
N PRO A 119 19.87 16.13 24.55
CA PRO A 119 19.63 14.85 23.88
C PRO A 119 19.36 13.67 24.84
N ALA A 120 19.87 13.77 26.07
CA ALA A 120 19.62 12.78 27.13
C ALA A 120 18.14 12.70 27.53
N LEU A 121 17.39 13.80 27.46
CA LEU A 121 15.95 13.88 27.75
C LEU A 121 15.15 12.97 26.81
N GLN A 122 15.45 13.02 25.51
CA GLN A 122 14.79 12.23 24.48
C GLN A 122 14.93 10.72 24.72
N SER A 123 16.11 10.29 25.20
CA SER A 123 16.41 8.87 25.46
C SER A 123 15.67 8.28 26.68
N GLN A 124 15.24 9.14 27.61
CA GLN A 124 14.61 8.76 28.88
C GLN A 124 13.08 8.80 28.84
N LEU A 125 12.47 9.45 27.84
CA LEU A 125 11.02 9.44 27.68
C LEU A 125 10.53 8.01 27.47
N THR A 126 9.41 7.67 28.12
CA THR A 126 8.74 6.38 27.96
C THR A 126 8.04 6.34 26.61
N ILE A 127 8.83 6.22 25.56
CA ILE A 127 8.37 6.00 24.20
C ILE A 127 7.68 4.63 24.21
N ARG A 128 6.34 4.60 24.09
CA ARG A 128 5.53 3.37 24.06
C ARG A 128 6.26 2.26 23.27
N PRO A 129 6.20 0.98 23.66
CA PRO A 129 6.86 -0.11 22.95
C PRO A 129 6.52 -0.17 21.44
N LEU A 130 5.35 0.36 21.04
CA LEU A 130 4.93 0.53 19.64
C LEU A 130 5.80 1.50 18.81
N LEU A 131 6.30 2.59 19.40
CA LEU A 131 7.18 3.55 18.70
C LEU A 131 8.59 2.97 18.46
N LYS A 132 9.10 2.18 19.41
CA LYS A 132 10.40 1.49 19.26
C LYS A 132 10.36 0.44 18.14
N GLN A 133 9.17 -0.09 17.86
CA GLN A 133 8.91 -0.97 16.73
C GLN A 133 8.86 -0.19 15.41
N GLN A 134 8.17 0.95 15.33
CA GLN A 134 8.14 1.80 14.14
C GLN A 134 9.51 2.33 13.70
N LEU A 135 10.40 2.66 14.65
CA LEU A 135 11.74 3.19 14.35
C LEU A 135 12.77 2.10 13.95
N ARG A 136 12.54 0.82 14.27
CA ARG A 136 13.50 -0.28 14.04
C ARG A 136 13.18 -1.16 12.84
N THR A 137 12.04 -0.96 12.21
CA THR A 137 11.58 -1.85 11.16
C THR A 137 12.28 -1.56 9.84
N ARG A 138 13.25 -2.42 9.48
CA ARG A 138 13.77 -2.56 8.12
C ARG A 138 12.60 -2.51 7.12
N SER A 139 12.71 -1.64 6.11
CA SER A 139 11.80 -1.62 4.97
C SER A 139 11.74 -3.03 4.37
N LEU A 140 10.53 -3.57 4.17
CA LEU A 140 10.40 -4.85 3.46
C LEU A 140 10.86 -4.64 2.01
N ALA A 141 11.42 -5.68 1.40
CA ALA A 141 11.84 -5.65 0.00
C ALA A 141 10.65 -5.25 -0.90
N GLY A 142 10.64 -4.02 -1.41
CA GLY A 142 9.47 -3.48 -2.11
C GLY A 142 9.05 -2.08 -1.65
N GLN A 143 9.21 -1.78 -0.36
CA GLN A 143 8.73 -0.54 0.26
C GLN A 143 9.67 0.64 0.08
N ASP A 144 9.08 1.84 -0.03
CA ASP A 144 9.82 3.08 0.00
C ASP A 144 10.50 3.23 1.38
N PRO A 145 11.81 3.54 1.46
CA PRO A 145 12.48 3.79 2.73
C PRO A 145 11.80 4.87 3.60
N GLN A 146 11.00 5.76 3.00
CA GLN A 146 10.26 6.82 3.69
C GLN A 146 8.87 6.38 4.22
N GLU A 147 8.47 5.12 4.02
CA GLU A 147 7.16 4.59 4.39
C GLU A 147 7.27 3.48 5.46
N PRO A 148 7.24 3.82 6.77
CA PRO A 148 7.26 2.81 7.82
C PRO A 148 5.94 2.01 7.87
N TRP A 149 6.01 0.75 8.29
CA TRP A 149 4.81 -0.05 8.54
C TRP A 149 4.35 0.06 9.99
N LEU A 150 3.02 0.13 10.18
CA LEU A 150 2.37 0.32 11.48
C LEU A 150 2.05 -1.01 12.15
N LEU A 151 1.48 -1.94 11.38
CA LEU A 151 1.01 -3.23 11.88
C LEU A 151 1.24 -4.32 10.84
N ARG A 152 1.82 -5.44 11.28
CA ARG A 152 1.93 -6.67 10.49
C ARG A 152 1.18 -7.80 11.19
N CYS A 153 0.22 -8.40 10.50
CA CYS A 153 -0.55 -9.53 11.01
C CYS A 153 -0.43 -10.72 10.06
N LYS A 154 -0.35 -11.93 10.64
CA LYS A 154 -0.44 -13.19 9.90
C LYS A 154 -1.86 -13.73 9.97
N ARG A 155 -2.18 -14.70 9.11
CA ARG A 155 -3.41 -15.49 9.22
C ARG A 155 -3.39 -16.30 10.52
N HIS A 156 -4.56 -16.45 11.12
CA HIS A 156 -4.77 -17.24 12.33
C HIS A 156 -4.41 -18.71 12.11
N TRP A 157 -3.92 -19.39 13.15
CA TRP A 157 -3.58 -20.82 13.07
C TRP A 157 -4.79 -21.71 12.77
N VAL A 158 -6.02 -21.24 13.04
CA VAL A 158 -7.25 -21.96 12.65
C VAL A 158 -7.35 -22.13 11.13
N ALA A 159 -6.80 -21.19 10.35
CA ALA A 159 -6.71 -21.33 8.90
C ALA A 159 -5.85 -22.54 8.51
N LEU A 160 -4.74 -22.76 9.23
CA LEU A 160 -3.90 -23.95 9.07
C LEU A 160 -4.69 -25.21 9.46
N LEU A 161 -5.35 -25.23 10.61
CA LEU A 161 -6.14 -26.39 11.05
C LEU A 161 -7.19 -26.83 10.01
N ARG A 162 -7.88 -25.86 9.38
CA ARG A 162 -8.81 -26.17 8.29
C ARG A 162 -8.11 -26.78 7.08
N ARG A 163 -6.92 -26.28 6.71
CA ARG A 163 -6.09 -26.84 5.62
C ARG A 163 -5.50 -28.22 5.96
N LEU A 164 -5.36 -28.57 7.24
CA LEU A 164 -4.90 -29.90 7.69
C LEU A 164 -5.91 -31.03 7.45
N THR A 165 -7.18 -30.72 7.17
CA THR A 165 -8.19 -31.75 6.88
C THR A 165 -7.86 -32.56 5.63
N THR A 166 -7.34 -31.91 4.58
CA THR A 166 -6.94 -32.59 3.34
C THR A 166 -5.83 -33.62 3.54
N PRO A 167 -4.66 -33.30 4.15
CA PRO A 167 -3.63 -34.31 4.42
C PRO A 167 -4.11 -35.38 5.40
N ALA A 168 -4.99 -35.05 6.35
CA ALA A 168 -5.56 -36.05 7.26
C ALA A 168 -6.47 -37.05 6.51
N ILE A 169 -7.35 -36.58 5.63
CA ILE A 169 -8.23 -37.44 4.83
C ILE A 169 -7.41 -38.28 3.84
N THR A 170 -6.40 -37.71 3.18
CA THR A 170 -5.53 -38.48 2.29
C THR A 170 -4.72 -39.52 3.05
N PHE A 171 -4.22 -39.20 4.24
CA PHE A 171 -3.57 -40.18 5.11
C PHE A 171 -4.52 -41.33 5.49
N LEU A 172 -5.74 -41.03 5.94
CA LEU A 172 -6.74 -42.05 6.30
C LEU A 172 -7.13 -42.92 5.10
N ALA A 173 -7.29 -42.32 3.91
CA ALA A 173 -7.58 -43.05 2.69
C ALA A 173 -6.43 -43.97 2.27
N LEU A 174 -5.18 -43.47 2.29
CA LEU A 174 -3.99 -44.28 1.98
C LEU A 174 -3.78 -45.39 3.01
N LEU A 175 -4.05 -45.11 4.29
CA LEU A 175 -4.00 -46.11 5.35
C LEU A 175 -5.05 -47.20 5.12
N ALA A 176 -6.29 -46.84 4.78
CA ALA A 176 -7.34 -47.80 4.47
C ALA A 176 -6.99 -48.67 3.25
N VAL A 177 -6.45 -48.07 2.18
CA VAL A 177 -5.96 -48.81 1.00
C VAL A 177 -4.81 -49.75 1.37
N ALA A 178 -3.85 -49.31 2.17
CA ALA A 178 -2.74 -50.13 2.62
C ALA A 178 -3.21 -51.33 3.47
N LEU A 179 -4.17 -51.11 4.38
CA LEU A 179 -4.78 -52.17 5.18
C LEU A 179 -5.57 -53.15 4.31
N PHE A 180 -6.28 -52.66 3.28
CA PHE A 180 -7.00 -53.50 2.33
C PHE A 180 -6.05 -54.36 1.48
N LEU A 181 -4.98 -53.78 0.92
CA LEU A 181 -3.96 -54.51 0.16
C LEU A 181 -3.25 -55.58 1.00
N ARG A 182 -3.05 -55.31 2.30
CA ARG A 182 -2.53 -56.27 3.26
C ARG A 182 -3.47 -57.47 3.40
N GLU A 183 -4.78 -57.23 3.48
CA GLU A 183 -5.79 -58.28 3.62
C GLU A 183 -5.87 -59.19 2.38
N LEU A 184 -5.69 -58.62 1.18
CA LEU A 184 -5.59 -59.40 -0.06
C LEU A 184 -4.26 -60.17 -0.21
N ALA A 185 -3.37 -60.12 0.80
CA ALA A 185 -2.03 -60.72 0.77
C ALA A 185 -1.17 -60.30 -0.45
N VAL A 186 -1.47 -59.16 -1.06
CA VAL A 186 -0.72 -58.61 -2.21
C VAL A 186 0.67 -58.12 -1.77
N VAL A 187 0.79 -57.68 -0.51
CA VAL A 187 2.03 -57.16 0.05
C VAL A 187 2.44 -58.00 1.26
N THR A 188 3.60 -58.67 1.16
CA THR A 188 4.14 -59.55 2.20
C THR A 188 4.77 -58.80 3.38
N SER A 189 5.28 -57.58 3.16
CA SER A 189 5.91 -56.76 4.20
C SER A 189 5.22 -55.38 4.34
N PRO A 190 4.56 -55.09 5.48
CA PRO A 190 3.85 -53.82 5.69
C PRO A 190 4.77 -52.61 5.71
N TRP A 191 6.06 -52.80 6.02
CA TRP A 191 7.07 -51.74 6.02
C TRP A 191 7.28 -51.09 4.65
N LEU A 192 7.01 -51.83 3.56
CA LEU A 192 7.11 -51.31 2.21
C LEU A 192 6.02 -50.27 1.89
N LEU A 193 4.88 -50.29 2.60
CA LEU A 193 3.76 -49.36 2.39
C LEU A 193 3.88 -48.08 3.22
N VAL A 194 4.63 -48.11 4.33
CA VAL A 194 4.85 -46.95 5.22
C VAL A 194 5.31 -45.69 4.49
N PRO A 195 6.33 -45.71 3.60
CA PRO A 195 6.72 -44.50 2.88
C PRO A 195 5.61 -43.99 1.96
N PHE A 196 4.81 -44.85 1.33
CA PHE A 196 3.72 -44.43 0.45
C PHE A 196 2.54 -43.83 1.22
N VAL A 197 2.21 -44.38 2.40
CA VAL A 197 1.16 -43.86 3.28
C VAL A 197 1.60 -42.57 3.98
N GLY A 198 2.88 -42.44 4.34
CA GLY A 198 3.39 -41.29 5.10
C GLY A 198 3.89 -40.12 4.25
N LEU A 199 4.65 -40.38 3.18
CA LEU A 199 5.40 -39.33 2.48
C LEU A 199 4.51 -38.31 1.79
N LEU A 200 3.41 -38.75 1.14
CA LEU A 200 2.49 -37.84 0.46
C LEU A 200 1.72 -36.93 1.45
N PRO A 201 1.07 -37.45 2.52
CA PRO A 201 0.46 -36.59 3.54
C PRO A 201 1.44 -35.67 4.27
N ILE A 202 2.66 -36.14 4.54
CA ILE A 202 3.71 -35.30 5.14
C ILE A 202 4.12 -34.17 4.18
N ALA A 203 4.30 -34.46 2.89
CA ALA A 203 4.61 -33.43 1.91
C ALA A 203 3.46 -32.40 1.79
N MET A 204 2.21 -32.85 1.79
CA MET A 204 1.02 -31.98 1.83
C MET A 204 0.95 -31.15 3.12
N LEU A 205 1.30 -31.74 4.26
CA LEU A 205 1.36 -31.07 5.56
C LEU A 205 2.41 -29.95 5.56
N ILE A 206 3.63 -30.26 5.11
CA ILE A 206 4.72 -29.27 4.97
C ILE A 206 4.29 -28.16 4.02
N TRP A 207 3.70 -28.51 2.88
CA TRP A 207 3.19 -27.53 1.92
C TRP A 207 2.14 -26.61 2.56
N ALA A 208 1.16 -27.16 3.30
CA ALA A 208 0.12 -26.38 3.97
C ALA A 208 0.69 -25.47 5.08
N ILE A 209 1.69 -25.93 5.83
CA ILE A 209 2.38 -25.13 6.85
C ILE A 209 3.13 -23.97 6.20
N VAL A 210 3.91 -24.24 5.16
CA VAL A 210 4.68 -23.20 4.44
C VAL A 210 3.75 -22.16 3.82
N ASP A 211 2.68 -22.61 3.17
CA ASP A 211 1.64 -21.77 2.58
C ASP A 211 0.98 -20.86 3.63
N TRP A 212 0.62 -21.40 4.81
CA TRP A 212 0.10 -20.60 5.92
C TRP A 212 1.10 -19.58 6.48
N GLN A 213 2.40 -19.92 6.53
CA GLN A 213 3.44 -19.03 7.07
C GLN A 213 3.75 -17.84 6.15
N ASN A 214 3.52 -17.97 4.85
CA ASN A 214 3.90 -16.98 3.83
C ASN A 214 2.88 -15.83 3.68
N ASP A 215 1.62 -16.06 4.02
CA ASP A 215 0.56 -15.06 3.88
C ASP A 215 0.59 -14.04 5.04
N TYR A 216 0.58 -12.75 4.71
CA TYR A 216 0.48 -11.69 5.72
C TYR A 216 -0.22 -10.43 5.21
N TYR A 217 -0.76 -9.70 6.18
CA TYR A 217 -1.39 -8.40 6.02
C TYR A 217 -0.49 -7.33 6.63
N LEU A 218 -0.32 -6.21 5.95
CA LEU A 218 0.54 -5.12 6.39
C LEU A 218 -0.17 -3.79 6.22
N VAL A 219 -0.24 -3.02 7.31
CA VAL A 219 -0.73 -1.64 7.29
C VAL A 219 0.47 -0.71 7.35
N THR A 220 0.59 0.21 6.40
CA THR A 220 1.61 1.26 6.37
C THR A 220 1.01 2.61 6.72
N THR A 221 1.84 3.67 6.72
CA THR A 221 1.35 5.04 6.94
C THR A 221 0.46 5.57 5.82
N LYS A 222 0.55 5.02 4.60
CA LYS A 222 -0.19 5.49 3.42
C LYS A 222 -1.18 4.47 2.85
N ARG A 223 -0.95 3.17 3.03
CA ARG A 223 -1.67 2.08 2.33
C ARG A 223 -1.79 0.80 3.15
N LEU A 224 -2.74 -0.03 2.76
CA LEU A 224 -2.89 -1.42 3.17
C LEU A 224 -2.27 -2.31 2.08
N VAL A 225 -1.38 -3.20 2.48
CA VAL A 225 -0.74 -4.19 1.61
C VAL A 225 -1.17 -5.59 2.03
N TYR A 226 -1.69 -6.36 1.08
CA TYR A 226 -2.00 -7.77 1.23
C TYR A 226 -1.07 -8.58 0.34
N GLN A 227 -0.36 -9.55 0.93
CA GLN A 227 0.50 -10.48 0.21
C GLN A 227 0.00 -11.91 0.39
N GLU A 228 -0.25 -12.59 -0.74
CA GLU A 228 -0.59 -14.01 -0.80
C GLU A 228 0.47 -14.75 -1.61
N GLN A 229 1.07 -15.78 -1.02
CA GLN A 229 2.12 -16.54 -1.68
C GLN A 229 1.87 -18.03 -1.56
N VAL A 230 1.36 -18.59 -2.66
CA VAL A 230 1.18 -20.02 -2.82
C VAL A 230 2.49 -20.63 -3.33
N LEU A 231 3.10 -21.46 -2.49
CA LEU A 231 4.41 -22.07 -2.76
C LEU A 231 4.41 -22.77 -4.13
N LEU A 232 5.40 -22.42 -4.97
CA LEU A 232 5.59 -22.89 -6.36
C LEU A 232 4.49 -22.53 -7.37
N ARG A 233 3.38 -21.90 -6.96
CA ARG A 233 2.21 -21.64 -7.83
C ARG A 233 2.04 -20.18 -8.19
N SER A 234 2.02 -19.27 -7.21
CA SER A 234 1.80 -17.85 -7.47
C SER A 234 2.17 -16.98 -6.29
N HIS A 235 2.69 -15.79 -6.55
CA HIS A 235 2.90 -14.76 -5.56
C HIS A 235 2.15 -13.50 -6.00
N THR A 236 1.15 -13.09 -5.22
CA THR A 236 0.29 -11.94 -5.50
C THR A 236 0.49 -10.88 -4.40
N VAL A 237 0.61 -9.62 -4.80
CA VAL A 237 0.70 -8.47 -3.88
C VAL A 237 -0.34 -7.44 -4.30
N ASP A 238 -1.29 -7.16 -3.42
CA ASP A 238 -2.34 -6.16 -3.60
C ASP A 238 -2.07 -4.96 -2.69
N GLU A 239 -2.09 -3.75 -3.26
CA GLU A 239 -1.89 -2.51 -2.51
C GLU A 239 -3.09 -1.58 -2.66
N VAL A 240 -3.54 -1.00 -1.54
CA VAL A 240 -4.69 -0.08 -1.46
C VAL A 240 -4.37 1.15 -0.62
N PRO A 241 -4.47 2.37 -1.16
CA PRO A 241 -4.32 3.60 -0.37
C PRO A 241 -5.34 3.69 0.77
N LEU A 242 -4.90 4.04 1.97
CA LEU A 242 -5.76 4.15 3.16
C LEU A 242 -6.86 5.20 2.97
N ILE A 243 -6.54 6.30 2.29
CA ILE A 243 -7.49 7.38 2.00
C ILE A 243 -8.66 6.95 1.10
N LYS A 244 -8.50 5.86 0.33
CA LYS A 244 -9.57 5.33 -0.53
C LYS A 244 -10.47 4.36 0.22
N ILE A 245 -10.18 3.98 1.46
CA ILE A 245 -11.01 3.07 2.23
C ILE A 245 -12.27 3.82 2.71
N GLN A 246 -13.45 3.29 2.41
CA GLN A 246 -14.72 3.94 2.72
C GLN A 246 -15.45 3.31 3.89
N SER A 247 -15.57 1.97 3.86
CA SER A 247 -16.33 1.23 4.86
C SER A 247 -15.74 -0.16 5.07
N TYR A 248 -16.08 -0.73 6.22
CA TYR A 248 -15.66 -2.07 6.60
C TYR A 248 -16.85 -2.90 7.08
N THR A 249 -16.69 -4.22 7.06
CA THR A 249 -17.63 -5.16 7.65
C THR A 249 -16.82 -6.25 8.33
N ILE A 250 -17.05 -6.46 9.63
CA ILE A 250 -16.40 -7.52 10.40
C ILE A 250 -17.40 -8.67 10.53
N ASN A 251 -16.98 -9.85 10.07
CA ASN A 251 -17.75 -11.08 10.19
C ASN A 251 -17.02 -12.04 11.12
N ARG A 252 -17.66 -12.41 12.23
CA ARG A 252 -17.16 -13.42 13.17
C ARG A 252 -18.17 -14.55 13.31
N GLN A 253 -17.67 -15.77 13.28
CA GLN A 253 -18.46 -16.98 13.57
C GLN A 253 -18.37 -17.32 15.06
N LEU A 254 -19.16 -18.28 15.54
CA LEU A 254 -19.14 -18.73 16.94
C LEU A 254 -17.72 -19.07 17.44
N LEU A 255 -16.97 -19.87 16.66
CA LEU A 255 -15.57 -20.20 16.95
C LEU A 255 -14.63 -18.99 16.85
N GLY A 256 -14.95 -18.04 15.97
CA GLY A 256 -14.23 -16.78 15.84
C GLY A 256 -14.36 -15.90 17.07
N ASN A 257 -15.56 -15.82 17.65
CA ASN A 257 -15.79 -15.10 18.91
C ASN A 257 -15.03 -15.71 20.09
N LEU A 258 -14.92 -17.04 20.15
CA LEU A 258 -14.22 -17.72 21.23
C LEU A 258 -12.69 -17.61 21.11
N LEU A 259 -12.16 -17.78 19.89
CA LEU A 259 -10.72 -17.84 19.62
C LEU A 259 -10.12 -16.50 19.20
N GLY A 260 -10.93 -15.44 19.14
CA GLY A 260 -10.51 -14.07 18.80
C GLY A 260 -10.30 -13.80 17.30
N TYR A 261 -10.59 -14.74 16.39
CA TYR A 261 -10.37 -14.52 14.95
C TYR A 261 -11.64 -14.12 14.19
N GLY A 262 -11.48 -13.38 13.10
CA GLY A 262 -12.60 -13.03 12.21
C GLY A 262 -12.17 -12.70 10.79
N THR A 263 -13.15 -12.33 9.97
CA THR A 263 -12.93 -11.82 8.62
C THR A 263 -13.23 -10.33 8.59
N LEU A 264 -12.27 -9.53 8.11
CA LEU A 264 -12.43 -8.09 7.90
C LEU A 264 -12.58 -7.81 6.40
N GLN A 265 -13.76 -7.34 5.99
CA GLN A 265 -14.07 -6.99 4.61
C GLN A 265 -14.00 -5.48 4.43
N ILE A 266 -13.14 -5.01 3.54
CA ILE A 266 -12.89 -3.58 3.30
C ILE A 266 -13.42 -3.20 1.92
N ARG A 267 -14.16 -2.10 1.85
CA ARG A 267 -14.63 -1.50 0.60
C ARG A 267 -13.85 -0.22 0.32
N THR A 268 -13.35 -0.13 -0.90
CA THR A 268 -12.58 1.02 -1.40
C THR A 268 -13.38 1.84 -2.38
N ALA A 269 -13.10 3.13 -2.45
CA ALA A 269 -13.60 4.03 -3.49
C ALA A 269 -13.19 3.50 -4.88
N GLY A 270 -14.17 3.07 -5.67
CA GLY A 270 -13.97 2.49 -7.00
C GLY A 270 -14.90 1.31 -7.25
N ASN A 271 -14.79 0.72 -8.44
CA ASN A 271 -15.62 -0.42 -8.84
C ASN A 271 -14.95 -1.77 -8.50
N ARG A 272 -14.00 -1.75 -7.56
CA ARG A 272 -13.30 -2.96 -7.11
C ARG A 272 -14.19 -3.72 -6.15
N GLY A 273 -14.24 -5.04 -6.32
CA GLY A 273 -14.86 -5.93 -5.35
C GLY A 273 -14.28 -5.73 -3.95
N PRO A 274 -15.03 -6.10 -2.90
CA PRO A 274 -14.57 -5.95 -1.53
C PRO A 274 -13.31 -6.79 -1.28
N ILE A 275 -12.33 -6.21 -0.59
CA ILE A 275 -11.11 -6.92 -0.18
C ILE A 275 -11.42 -7.67 1.10
N VAL A 276 -11.20 -8.98 1.09
CA VAL A 276 -11.55 -9.85 2.20
C VAL A 276 -10.28 -10.33 2.90
N LEU A 277 -10.11 -9.92 4.16
CA LEU A 277 -9.00 -10.31 5.02
C LEU A 277 -9.50 -11.44 5.94
N ASP A 278 -9.28 -12.69 5.54
CA ASP A 278 -9.79 -13.87 6.24
C ASP A 278 -8.88 -14.37 7.37
N TYR A 279 -9.50 -14.87 8.44
CA TYR A 279 -8.83 -15.45 9.62
C TYR A 279 -7.82 -14.48 10.26
N LEU A 280 -8.23 -13.26 10.51
CA LEU A 280 -7.42 -12.25 11.17
C LEU A 280 -7.51 -12.43 12.71
N HIS A 281 -6.39 -12.43 13.44
CA HIS A 281 -6.33 -12.73 14.89
C HIS A 281 -6.95 -11.65 15.79
N ASP A 282 -7.10 -10.42 15.29
CA ASP A 282 -7.76 -9.30 16.00
C ASP A 282 -8.34 -8.31 14.97
N PRO A 283 -9.54 -8.59 14.42
CA PRO A 283 -10.13 -7.77 13.35
C PRO A 283 -10.43 -6.34 13.78
N GLU A 284 -10.81 -6.11 15.03
CA GLU A 284 -11.11 -4.79 15.60
C GLU A 284 -9.82 -4.00 15.82
N GLY A 285 -8.76 -4.63 16.34
CA GLY A 285 -7.46 -3.96 16.46
C GLY A 285 -6.90 -3.54 15.10
N MET A 286 -6.97 -4.43 14.10
CA MET A 286 -6.56 -4.11 12.71
C MET A 286 -7.39 -2.95 12.14
N GLN A 287 -8.70 -3.01 12.30
CA GLN A 287 -9.62 -1.98 11.82
C GLN A 287 -9.36 -0.65 12.55
N ALA A 288 -9.15 -0.65 13.86
CA ALA A 288 -8.82 0.54 14.63
C ALA A 288 -7.54 1.21 14.14
N VAL A 289 -6.49 0.45 13.81
CA VAL A 289 -5.23 1.00 13.26
C VAL A 289 -5.45 1.60 11.86
N ILE A 290 -6.15 0.88 10.97
CA ILE A 290 -6.43 1.34 9.61
C ILE A 290 -7.22 2.66 9.62
N PHE A 291 -8.29 2.72 10.41
CA PHE A 291 -9.19 3.88 10.43
C PHE A 291 -8.60 5.05 11.19
N ARG A 292 -7.83 4.81 12.26
CA ARG A 292 -7.04 5.86 12.92
C ARG A 292 -6.09 6.51 11.93
N GLN A 293 -5.32 5.71 11.19
CA GLN A 293 -4.36 6.24 10.21
C GLN A 293 -5.06 6.95 9.04
N ALA A 294 -6.16 6.39 8.52
CA ALA A 294 -6.95 7.05 7.47
C ALA A 294 -7.53 8.39 7.95
N GLY A 295 -8.00 8.47 9.20
CA GLY A 295 -8.45 9.69 9.86
C GLY A 295 -7.36 10.75 9.91
N HIS A 296 -6.16 10.39 10.38
CA HIS A 296 -5.00 11.30 10.42
C HIS A 296 -4.61 11.84 9.03
N LEU A 297 -4.69 11.02 7.98
CA LEU A 297 -4.40 11.50 6.61
C LEU A 297 -5.45 12.50 6.12
N LEU A 298 -6.73 12.21 6.34
CA LEU A 298 -7.85 13.07 5.95
C LEU A 298 -7.86 14.38 6.74
N SER A 299 -7.49 14.34 8.00
CA SER A 299 -7.44 15.52 8.86
C SER A 299 -6.30 16.46 8.55
N LYS A 300 -5.13 15.90 8.29
CA LYS A 300 -3.99 16.66 7.79
C LYS A 300 -4.39 17.43 6.52
N GLN A 301 -5.08 16.77 5.58
CA GLN A 301 -5.58 17.43 4.37
C GLN A 301 -6.58 18.55 4.69
N ARG A 302 -7.60 18.29 5.53
CA ARG A 302 -8.60 19.31 5.92
C ARG A 302 -7.98 20.52 6.61
N THR A 303 -6.97 20.30 7.46
CA THR A 303 -6.33 21.38 8.20
C THR A 303 -5.42 22.20 7.31
N GLU A 304 -4.63 21.55 6.44
CA GLU A 304 -3.87 22.23 5.39
C GLU A 304 -4.77 23.09 4.49
N GLU A 305 -5.98 22.61 4.15
CA GLU A 305 -6.96 23.39 3.39
C GLU A 305 -7.47 24.62 4.18
N ARG A 306 -7.82 24.44 5.46
CA ARG A 306 -8.32 25.55 6.31
C ARG A 306 -7.26 26.63 6.54
N ASP A 307 -6.02 26.25 6.80
CA ASP A 307 -4.93 27.19 7.01
C ASP A 307 -4.62 27.98 5.74
N GLN A 308 -4.68 27.32 4.57
CA GLN A 308 -4.55 28.02 3.28
C GLN A 308 -5.68 29.02 3.05
N ILE A 309 -6.94 28.65 3.33
CA ILE A 309 -8.08 29.60 3.24
C ILE A 309 -7.85 30.78 4.18
N ARG A 310 -7.43 30.52 5.42
CA ARG A 310 -7.13 31.58 6.40
C ARG A 310 -6.03 32.52 5.92
N GLN A 311 -4.94 31.98 5.37
CA GLN A 311 -3.84 32.77 4.83
C GLN A 311 -4.28 33.62 3.64
N GLU A 312 -5.10 33.06 2.73
CA GLU A 312 -5.62 33.81 1.58
C GLU A 312 -6.57 34.94 2.02
N LEU A 313 -7.44 34.68 3.00
CA LEU A 313 -8.29 35.72 3.59
C LEU A 313 -7.48 36.85 4.23
N GLN A 314 -6.41 36.51 4.94
CA GLN A 314 -5.49 37.49 5.51
C GLN A 314 -4.83 38.33 4.40
N ARG A 315 -4.42 37.69 3.31
CA ARG A 315 -3.80 38.35 2.17
C ARG A 315 -4.74 39.32 1.46
N LEU A 316 -5.97 38.91 1.16
CA LEU A 316 -6.99 39.77 0.55
C LEU A 316 -7.33 40.95 1.46
N ARG A 317 -7.42 40.72 2.77
CA ARG A 317 -7.64 41.78 3.77
C ARG A 317 -6.51 42.81 3.80
N LEU A 318 -5.28 42.42 3.45
CA LEU A 318 -4.12 43.31 3.34
C LEU A 318 -4.08 44.08 2.00
N GLY A 319 -5.06 43.87 1.11
CA GLY A 319 -5.14 44.55 -0.18
C GLY A 319 -4.15 44.02 -1.22
N GLU A 320 -3.53 42.86 -0.99
CA GLU A 320 -2.65 42.24 -1.98
C GLU A 320 -3.48 41.57 -3.10
N PRO A 321 -3.12 41.79 -4.38
CA PRO A 321 -3.81 41.14 -5.49
C PRO A 321 -3.60 39.63 -5.44
N ALA A 322 -4.69 38.87 -5.65
CA ALA A 322 -4.63 37.42 -5.74
C ALA A 322 -3.71 36.99 -6.89
N SER A 323 -2.81 36.05 -6.63
CA SER A 323 -1.92 35.51 -7.67
C SER A 323 -2.75 34.71 -8.68
N THR A 324 -2.95 35.26 -9.88
CA THR A 324 -3.72 34.63 -10.96
C THR A 324 -2.95 33.52 -11.70
N GLN A 325 -1.63 33.41 -11.47
CA GLN A 325 -0.81 32.37 -12.08
C GLN A 325 -1.00 31.03 -11.37
N LEU A 326 -1.53 30.05 -12.12
CA LEU A 326 -1.53 28.65 -11.71
C LEU A 326 -0.07 28.19 -11.54
N PRO A 327 0.27 27.50 -10.44
CA PRO A 327 1.58 26.89 -10.28
C PRO A 327 1.89 25.97 -11.45
N ASP A 328 3.10 26.08 -11.99
CA ASP A 328 3.61 25.11 -12.96
C ASP A 328 3.62 23.71 -12.32
N LEU A 329 3.37 22.68 -13.13
CA LEU A 329 3.50 21.30 -12.65
C LEU A 329 4.93 21.10 -12.17
N PRO A 330 5.16 20.57 -10.96
CA PRO A 330 6.49 20.17 -10.57
C PRO A 330 7.08 19.23 -11.63
N PRO A 331 8.38 19.34 -11.95
CA PRO A 331 9.01 18.43 -12.88
C PRO A 331 8.83 17.00 -12.37
N ALA A 332 8.61 16.07 -13.30
CA ALA A 332 8.36 14.69 -12.96
C ALA A 332 9.48 14.09 -12.09
N PRO A 333 9.17 13.16 -11.18
CA PRO A 333 10.20 12.52 -10.38
C PRO A 333 11.22 11.85 -11.30
N ASN A 334 12.52 12.08 -11.04
CA ASN A 334 13.57 11.36 -11.75
C ASN A 334 13.33 9.85 -11.63
N PRO A 335 13.49 9.08 -12.72
CA PRO A 335 13.33 7.63 -12.70
C PRO A 335 14.17 6.99 -11.59
N LEU A 336 13.66 5.92 -10.97
CA LEU A 336 14.38 5.24 -9.90
C LEU A 336 15.79 4.81 -10.37
N PRO A 337 16.84 5.02 -9.54
CA PRO A 337 18.17 4.54 -9.84
C PRO A 337 18.13 3.01 -9.93
N ARG A 338 18.64 2.47 -11.03
CA ARG A 338 18.65 1.02 -11.26
C ARG A 338 19.55 0.35 -10.23
N PRO A 339 19.18 -0.82 -9.69
CA PRO A 339 20.08 -1.59 -8.87
C PRO A 339 21.36 -1.89 -9.67
N ASN A 340 22.52 -1.69 -9.04
CA ASN A 340 23.85 -1.96 -9.60
C ASN A 340 24.06 -3.48 -9.72
N TRP A 341 23.32 -4.12 -10.62
CA TRP A 341 23.63 -5.47 -11.04
C TRP A 341 25.01 -5.42 -11.75
N PRO A 342 25.90 -6.40 -11.53
CA PRO A 342 27.21 -6.36 -12.15
C PRO A 342 27.04 -6.42 -13.67
N ALA A 343 27.31 -5.30 -14.35
CA ALA A 343 27.17 -5.06 -15.79
C ALA A 343 27.81 -6.12 -16.72
N ARG A 344 28.53 -7.08 -16.13
CA ARG A 344 29.23 -8.20 -16.77
C ARG A 344 28.31 -9.38 -17.15
N LEU A 345 27.10 -9.51 -16.57
CA LEU A 345 26.19 -10.65 -16.79
C LEU A 345 25.00 -10.42 -17.75
N MET A 346 24.62 -9.18 -18.08
CA MET A 346 23.66 -8.88 -19.14
C MET A 346 24.47 -8.51 -20.37
N PRO A 347 24.07 -9.01 -21.53
CA PRO A 347 24.62 -8.54 -22.78
C PRO A 347 24.36 -7.03 -22.88
N SER A 348 25.43 -6.25 -23.04
CA SER A 348 25.42 -4.81 -23.37
C SER A 348 24.74 -4.49 -24.71
N ARG A 349 24.12 -5.49 -25.36
CA ARG A 349 23.46 -5.39 -26.65
C ARG A 349 22.07 -4.76 -26.51
N PRO A 350 21.72 -3.76 -27.34
CA PRO A 350 20.43 -3.06 -27.28
C PRO A 350 19.21 -3.97 -27.53
N LEU A 351 19.44 -5.15 -28.10
CA LEU A 351 18.42 -6.13 -28.49
C LEU A 351 17.72 -6.84 -27.32
N LEU A 352 18.32 -6.88 -26.12
CA LEU A 352 17.78 -7.56 -24.94
C LEU A 352 17.45 -6.59 -23.79
N ARG A 353 17.39 -5.28 -24.07
CA ARG A 353 16.99 -4.30 -23.06
C ARG A 353 15.49 -4.42 -22.80
N LEU A 354 15.14 -4.95 -21.63
CA LEU A 354 13.75 -5.13 -21.18
C LEU A 354 13.13 -3.85 -20.61
N SER A 355 13.95 -2.85 -20.26
CA SER A 355 13.47 -1.53 -19.86
C SER A 355 14.46 -0.42 -20.20
N TYR A 356 13.93 0.75 -20.55
CA TYR A 356 14.71 1.98 -20.67
C TYR A 356 13.90 3.14 -20.08
N ALA A 357 14.58 3.97 -19.29
CA ALA A 357 14.00 5.17 -18.71
C ALA A 357 14.49 6.39 -19.50
N GLN A 358 13.56 7.21 -19.95
CA GLN A 358 13.78 8.55 -20.49
C GLN A 358 13.31 9.56 -19.42
N ALA A 359 13.66 10.85 -19.56
CA ALA A 359 13.36 11.86 -18.54
C ALA A 359 11.86 12.00 -18.21
N ASP A 360 10.98 11.75 -19.19
CA ASP A 360 9.53 11.96 -19.18
C ASP A 360 8.71 10.65 -19.20
N ARG A 361 9.35 9.52 -19.48
CA ARG A 361 8.68 8.22 -19.61
C ARG A 361 9.59 7.05 -19.29
N VAL A 362 9.01 6.01 -18.70
CA VAL A 362 9.68 4.72 -18.54
C VAL A 362 8.98 3.71 -19.44
N VAL A 363 9.78 2.98 -20.22
CA VAL A 363 9.30 1.94 -21.13
C VAL A 363 9.77 0.58 -20.63
N TRP A 364 8.83 -0.35 -20.54
CA TRP A 364 9.06 -1.75 -20.24
C TRP A 364 8.63 -2.62 -21.42
N ARG A 365 9.29 -3.76 -21.55
CA ARG A 365 9.01 -4.78 -22.55
C ARG A 365 8.72 -6.11 -21.90
N ARG A 366 8.03 -6.96 -22.65
CA ARG A 366 7.75 -8.33 -22.26
C ARG A 366 9.04 -9.13 -22.09
N HIS A 367 9.11 -9.99 -21.08
CA HIS A 367 10.30 -10.79 -20.78
C HIS A 367 10.63 -11.77 -21.92
N TRP A 368 11.92 -11.95 -22.22
CA TRP A 368 12.39 -12.82 -23.31
C TRP A 368 12.00 -14.30 -23.14
N ILE A 369 11.64 -14.73 -21.93
CA ILE A 369 11.18 -16.10 -21.67
C ILE A 369 9.90 -16.43 -22.43
N PHE A 370 9.06 -15.43 -22.72
CA PHE A 370 7.84 -15.62 -23.50
C PHE A 370 8.18 -15.98 -24.95
N LEU A 371 9.16 -15.29 -25.53
CA LEU A 371 9.71 -15.60 -26.85
C LEU A 371 10.31 -17.02 -26.89
N VAL A 372 11.17 -17.36 -25.92
CA VAL A 372 11.80 -18.69 -25.86
C VAL A 372 10.76 -19.78 -25.69
N ARG A 373 9.78 -19.60 -24.81
CA ARG A 373 8.70 -20.58 -24.60
C ARG A 373 7.86 -20.80 -25.86
N HIS A 374 7.59 -19.75 -26.62
CA HIS A 374 6.81 -19.85 -27.84
C HIS A 374 7.59 -20.55 -28.97
N ILE A 375 8.90 -20.25 -29.09
CA ILE A 375 9.76 -20.80 -30.15
C ILE A 375 10.25 -22.22 -29.86
N PHE A 376 10.51 -22.56 -28.60
CA PHE A 376 11.24 -23.79 -28.23
C PHE A 376 10.54 -25.07 -28.69
N LEU A 377 9.25 -25.22 -28.43
CA LEU A 377 8.50 -26.43 -28.77
C LEU A 377 8.43 -26.67 -30.29
N PRO A 378 7.96 -25.73 -31.13
CA PRO A 378 7.93 -25.93 -32.58
C PRO A 378 9.32 -26.11 -33.19
N LEU A 379 10.34 -25.38 -32.70
CA LEU A 379 11.71 -25.55 -33.18
C LEU A 379 12.28 -26.93 -32.80
N SER A 380 11.98 -27.45 -31.61
CA SER A 380 12.38 -28.79 -31.19
C SER A 380 11.72 -29.88 -32.03
N LEU A 381 10.42 -29.73 -32.34
CA LEU A 381 9.70 -30.65 -33.21
C LEU A 381 10.25 -30.61 -34.64
N LEU A 382 10.51 -29.41 -35.16
CA LEU A 382 11.11 -29.22 -36.47
C LEU A 382 12.51 -29.83 -36.56
N LEU A 383 13.30 -29.70 -35.49
CA LEU A 383 14.62 -30.34 -35.40
C LEU A 383 14.49 -31.87 -35.43
N LEU A 384 13.55 -32.45 -34.68
CA LEU A 384 13.28 -33.90 -34.70
C LEU A 384 12.81 -34.39 -36.07
N ILE A 385 11.90 -33.66 -36.73
CA ILE A 385 11.43 -33.98 -38.08
C ILE A 385 12.59 -33.88 -39.07
N SER A 386 13.42 -32.84 -38.99
CA SER A 386 14.58 -32.69 -39.87
C SER A 386 15.60 -33.80 -39.67
N ALA A 387 15.84 -34.24 -38.43
CA ALA A 387 16.73 -35.36 -38.13
C ALA A 387 16.18 -36.68 -38.70
N ALA A 388 14.87 -36.91 -38.61
CA ALA A 388 14.22 -38.07 -39.22
C ALA A 388 14.32 -38.05 -40.76
N ILE A 389 14.16 -36.87 -41.38
CA ILE A 389 14.33 -36.70 -42.83
C ILE A 389 15.77 -36.97 -43.26
N VAL A 390 16.75 -36.44 -42.53
CA VAL A 390 18.18 -36.69 -42.81
C VAL A 390 18.52 -38.16 -42.65
N TRP A 391 18.00 -38.82 -41.62
CA TRP A 391 18.18 -40.26 -41.40
C TRP A 391 17.56 -41.10 -42.54
N ALA A 392 16.35 -40.77 -42.97
CA ALA A 392 15.69 -41.44 -44.10
C ALA A 392 16.40 -41.18 -45.45
N ALA A 393 16.94 -39.97 -45.64
CA ALA A 393 17.70 -39.62 -46.84
C ALA A 393 19.09 -40.26 -46.91
N ALA A 394 19.60 -40.80 -45.81
CA ALA A 394 20.88 -41.50 -45.76
C ALA A 394 20.82 -42.93 -46.35
N ASP A 395 19.63 -43.50 -46.56
CA ASP A 395 19.47 -44.79 -47.22
C ASP A 395 19.54 -44.62 -48.76
N PRO A 396 20.57 -45.17 -49.44
CA PRO A 396 20.74 -45.07 -50.89
C PRO A 396 19.60 -45.69 -51.71
N ARG A 397 18.71 -46.47 -51.08
CA ARG A 397 17.59 -47.15 -51.73
C ARG A 397 16.39 -46.24 -52.00
N LEU A 398 16.32 -45.07 -51.38
CA LEU A 398 15.24 -44.10 -51.63
C LEU A 398 15.52 -43.25 -52.88
N SER A 399 14.72 -43.43 -53.93
CA SER A 399 14.78 -42.61 -55.17
C SER A 399 14.44 -41.12 -54.95
N SER A 400 13.79 -40.78 -53.84
CA SER A 400 13.24 -39.44 -53.54
C SER A 400 14.14 -38.53 -52.68
N GLN A 401 15.44 -38.83 -52.52
CA GLN A 401 16.36 -38.08 -51.66
C GLN A 401 16.42 -36.57 -51.95
N THR A 402 16.48 -36.17 -53.23
CA THR A 402 16.51 -34.75 -53.64
C THR A 402 15.25 -33.97 -53.25
N ILE A 403 14.09 -34.63 -53.27
CA ILE A 403 12.81 -34.03 -52.89
C ILE A 403 12.76 -33.81 -51.38
N LEU A 404 13.24 -34.80 -50.60
CA LEU A 404 13.27 -34.74 -49.14
C LEU A 404 14.21 -33.64 -48.62
N THR A 405 15.38 -33.46 -49.23
CA THR A 405 16.33 -32.39 -48.85
C THR A 405 15.79 -31.01 -49.20
N LEU A 406 15.19 -30.83 -50.39
CA LEU A 406 14.55 -29.58 -50.79
C LEU A 406 13.36 -29.23 -49.88
N ALA A 407 12.53 -30.22 -49.54
CA ALA A 407 11.41 -30.02 -48.61
C ALA A 407 11.90 -29.62 -47.21
N SER A 408 12.96 -30.24 -46.70
CA SER A 408 13.58 -29.85 -45.43
C SER A 408 14.13 -28.42 -45.48
N PHE A 409 14.73 -28.00 -46.59
CA PHE A 409 15.24 -26.63 -46.76
C PHE A 409 14.11 -25.59 -46.75
N LEU A 410 13.03 -25.85 -47.50
CA LEU A 410 11.82 -25.00 -47.49
C LEU A 410 11.18 -24.92 -46.10
N MET A 411 11.14 -26.04 -45.37
CA MET A 411 10.66 -26.08 -44.00
C MET A 411 11.50 -25.21 -43.06
N TRP A 412 12.84 -25.22 -43.19
CA TRP A 412 13.73 -24.34 -42.42
C TRP A 412 13.58 -22.86 -42.80
N LEU A 413 13.35 -22.53 -44.08
CA LEU A 413 13.06 -21.16 -44.50
C LEU A 413 11.74 -20.64 -43.91
N ALA A 414 10.69 -21.47 -43.96
CA ALA A 414 9.41 -21.13 -43.35
C ALA A 414 9.53 -20.94 -41.83
N ALA A 415 10.32 -21.80 -41.17
CA ALA A 415 10.60 -21.67 -39.74
C ALA A 415 11.41 -20.41 -39.41
N ALA A 416 12.39 -20.04 -40.25
CA ALA A 416 13.15 -18.81 -40.07
C ALA A 416 12.26 -17.56 -40.20
N PHE A 417 11.36 -17.54 -41.19
CA PHE A 417 10.37 -16.47 -41.33
C PHE A 417 9.42 -16.41 -40.14
N TRP A 418 8.94 -17.57 -39.65
CA TRP A 418 8.08 -17.65 -38.47
C TRP A 418 8.78 -17.20 -37.19
N VAL A 419 10.04 -17.60 -36.96
CA VAL A 419 10.85 -17.13 -35.82
C VAL A 419 11.08 -15.62 -35.90
N TRP A 420 11.38 -15.10 -37.10
CA TRP A 420 11.52 -13.67 -37.33
C TRP A 420 10.22 -12.92 -37.03
N TRP A 421 9.08 -13.49 -37.43
CA TRP A 421 7.75 -12.94 -37.14
C TRP A 421 7.52 -12.86 -35.63
N GLU A 422 7.67 -13.97 -34.91
CA GLU A 422 7.44 -14.04 -33.46
C GLU A 422 8.42 -13.14 -32.69
N TRP A 423 9.67 -13.07 -33.14
CA TRP A 423 10.66 -12.15 -32.57
C TRP A 423 10.28 -10.69 -32.77
N THR A 424 9.75 -10.35 -33.95
CA THR A 424 9.31 -8.99 -34.26
C THR A 424 8.08 -8.60 -33.45
N ASP A 425 7.12 -9.51 -33.31
CA ASP A 425 5.92 -9.34 -32.48
C ASP A 425 6.31 -9.08 -31.01
N TRP A 426 7.10 -9.99 -30.41
CA TRP A 426 7.62 -9.83 -29.05
C TRP A 426 8.40 -8.53 -28.81
N ARG A 427 9.17 -8.08 -29.81
CA ARG A 427 9.98 -6.86 -29.71
C ARG A 427 9.13 -5.58 -29.76
N ASN A 428 7.98 -5.63 -30.42
CA ASN A 428 7.14 -4.47 -30.68
C ASN A 428 6.18 -4.15 -29.53
N ASP A 429 5.89 -5.12 -28.66
CA ASP A 429 5.04 -4.92 -27.48
C ASP A 429 5.76 -4.06 -26.42
N GLU A 430 5.17 -2.89 -26.13
CA GLU A 430 5.75 -1.91 -25.21
C GLU A 430 4.72 -1.38 -24.21
N TYR A 431 5.10 -1.41 -22.92
CA TYR A 431 4.35 -0.78 -21.83
C TYR A 431 5.04 0.53 -21.44
N ILE A 432 4.32 1.63 -21.50
CA ILE A 432 4.88 2.96 -21.26
C ILE A 432 4.13 3.63 -20.12
N VAL A 433 4.87 4.17 -19.16
CA VAL A 433 4.32 5.04 -18.12
C VAL A 433 4.93 6.42 -18.30
N THR A 434 4.09 7.40 -18.60
CA THR A 434 4.46 8.82 -18.66
C THR A 434 4.10 9.51 -17.34
N ASP A 435 4.23 10.83 -17.30
CA ASP A 435 3.96 11.60 -16.08
C ASP A 435 2.46 11.87 -15.84
N ASP A 436 1.64 11.67 -16.87
CA ASP A 436 0.19 11.92 -16.85
C ASP A 436 -0.65 10.67 -17.17
N SER A 437 -0.06 9.66 -17.79
CA SER A 437 -0.78 8.52 -18.34
C SER A 437 0.03 7.22 -18.38
N ILE A 438 -0.70 6.11 -18.43
CA ILE A 438 -0.20 4.79 -18.78
C ILE A 438 -0.66 4.45 -20.19
N ILE A 439 0.23 3.83 -20.96
CA ILE A 439 -0.01 3.47 -22.35
C ILE A 439 0.45 2.01 -22.54
N ASP A 440 -0.41 1.24 -23.18
CA ASP A 440 -0.16 -0.14 -23.58
C ASP A 440 -0.24 -0.20 -25.12
N ILE A 441 0.86 -0.64 -25.75
CA ILE A 441 1.03 -0.64 -27.20
C ILE A 441 1.26 -2.08 -27.67
N ASP A 442 0.27 -2.63 -28.37
CA ASP A 442 0.34 -3.92 -29.04
C ASP A 442 0.53 -3.70 -30.55
N LYS A 443 1.65 -4.18 -31.11
CA LYS A 443 2.06 -3.89 -32.50
C LYS A 443 2.48 -5.15 -33.25
N LYS A 444 1.61 -5.61 -34.16
CA LYS A 444 1.95 -6.74 -35.03
C LYS A 444 3.00 -6.35 -36.09
N PRO A 445 3.83 -7.30 -36.56
CA PRO A 445 4.79 -7.07 -37.64
C PRO A 445 4.14 -6.50 -38.91
N LEU A 446 4.93 -5.88 -39.81
CA LEU A 446 4.51 -5.48 -41.16
C LEU A 446 3.26 -4.56 -41.24
N PHE A 447 3.02 -3.73 -40.22
CA PHE A 447 1.91 -2.75 -40.19
C PHE A 447 0.50 -3.38 -40.22
N PHE A 448 0.35 -4.67 -39.89
CA PHE A 448 -0.96 -5.34 -39.97
C PHE A 448 -1.98 -4.79 -38.98
N SER A 449 -1.57 -4.49 -37.75
CA SER A 449 -2.44 -3.89 -36.74
C SER A 449 -1.64 -3.23 -35.63
N GLU A 450 -2.03 -2.02 -35.25
CA GLU A 450 -1.56 -1.33 -34.05
C GLU A 450 -2.76 -1.04 -33.15
N GLN A 451 -2.72 -1.55 -31.92
CA GLN A 451 -3.69 -1.21 -30.88
C GLN A 451 -2.97 -0.42 -29.79
N ARG A 452 -3.51 0.75 -29.47
CA ARG A 452 -2.95 1.64 -28.45
C ARG A 452 -4.01 1.98 -27.42
N LYS A 453 -3.80 1.47 -26.22
CA LYS A 453 -4.63 1.68 -25.05
C LYS A 453 -4.00 2.76 -24.19
N LYS A 454 -4.76 3.78 -23.78
CA LYS A 454 -4.25 4.90 -22.97
C LYS A 454 -5.20 5.21 -21.81
N ALA A 455 -4.67 5.29 -20.60
CA ALA A 455 -5.41 5.74 -19.43
C ALA A 455 -4.62 6.80 -18.66
N SER A 456 -5.33 7.80 -18.10
CA SER A 456 -4.71 8.79 -17.21
C SER A 456 -4.37 8.17 -15.85
N LEU A 457 -3.28 8.64 -15.23
CA LEU A 457 -2.89 8.24 -13.87
C LEU A 457 -3.98 8.51 -12.84
N GLN A 458 -4.81 9.53 -13.04
CA GLN A 458 -5.93 9.86 -12.14
C GLN A 458 -6.99 8.75 -12.09
N MET A 459 -7.18 8.04 -13.20
CA MET A 459 -8.21 7.02 -13.35
C MET A 459 -7.79 5.67 -12.75
N ILE A 460 -6.55 5.54 -12.29
CA ILE A 460 -6.04 4.31 -11.69
C ILE A 460 -6.65 4.13 -10.29
N GLN A 461 -7.43 3.06 -10.15
CA GLN A 461 -8.09 2.72 -8.89
C GLN A 461 -7.16 1.93 -8.00
N SER A 462 -6.55 0.88 -8.54
CA SER A 462 -5.69 -0.04 -7.80
C SER A 462 -4.62 -0.71 -8.67
N LEU A 463 -3.57 -1.19 -8.00
CA LEU A 463 -2.46 -1.93 -8.58
C LEU A 463 -2.39 -3.31 -7.89
N SER A 464 -2.28 -4.36 -8.69
CA SER A 464 -2.10 -5.74 -8.23
C SER A 464 -0.96 -6.37 -8.98
N LEU A 465 0.00 -6.95 -8.26
CA LEU A 465 1.14 -7.62 -8.83
C LEU A 465 0.92 -9.13 -8.74
N LYS A 466 1.21 -9.85 -9.82
CA LYS A 466 1.09 -11.31 -9.88
C LYS A 466 2.33 -11.94 -10.53
N LYS A 467 3.07 -12.77 -9.78
CA LYS A 467 4.17 -13.59 -10.31
C LYS A 467 3.68 -15.04 -10.53
N PRO A 468 3.61 -15.53 -11.78
CA PRO A 468 3.10 -16.87 -12.08
C PRO A 468 4.16 -17.97 -11.90
N GLY A 469 3.99 -18.81 -10.88
CA GLY A 469 4.77 -20.03 -10.69
C GLY A 469 6.23 -19.82 -10.28
N LEU A 470 6.98 -20.92 -10.33
CA LEU A 470 8.38 -20.98 -9.90
C LEU A 470 9.33 -20.23 -10.85
N LEU A 471 9.10 -20.33 -12.17
CA LEU A 471 9.94 -19.65 -13.17
C LEU A 471 9.86 -18.12 -13.04
N ALA A 472 8.67 -17.59 -12.75
CA ALA A 472 8.48 -16.16 -12.48
C ALA A 472 9.20 -15.72 -11.21
N ALA A 473 9.20 -16.55 -10.17
CA ALA A 473 9.93 -16.28 -8.94
C ALA A 473 11.46 -16.31 -9.15
N LEU A 474 11.96 -17.29 -9.92
CA LEU A 474 13.38 -17.47 -10.18
C LEU A 474 13.97 -16.39 -11.11
N LEU A 475 13.26 -16.08 -12.19
CA LEU A 475 13.68 -15.09 -13.20
C LEU A 475 13.16 -13.68 -12.90
N ASN A 476 12.44 -13.51 -11.79
CA ASN A 476 11.84 -12.26 -11.32
C ASN A 476 11.03 -11.50 -12.39
N PHE A 477 10.17 -12.21 -13.12
CA PHE A 477 9.18 -11.57 -14.00
C PHE A 477 7.77 -11.75 -13.45
N GLY A 478 6.81 -10.93 -13.90
CA GLY A 478 5.41 -11.09 -13.54
C GLY A 478 4.52 -10.03 -14.18
N ASP A 479 3.25 -10.08 -13.83
CA ASP A 479 2.22 -9.22 -14.39
C ASP A 479 1.86 -8.13 -13.38
N VAL A 480 1.67 -6.89 -13.85
CA VAL A 480 1.11 -5.79 -13.07
C VAL A 480 -0.26 -5.44 -13.64
N LEU A 481 -1.29 -5.78 -12.89
CA LEU A 481 -2.69 -5.55 -13.20
C LEU A 481 -3.10 -4.18 -12.65
N ILE A 482 -3.48 -3.28 -13.54
CA ILE A 482 -3.85 -1.90 -13.25
C ILE A 482 -5.33 -1.75 -13.55
N GLN A 483 -6.15 -1.59 -12.51
CA GLN A 483 -7.58 -1.38 -12.69
C GLN A 483 -7.86 0.12 -12.86
N THR A 484 -8.60 0.47 -13.91
CA THR A 484 -8.92 1.87 -14.22
C THR A 484 -10.42 2.09 -14.26
N ALA A 485 -10.84 3.32 -13.91
CA ALA A 485 -12.22 3.75 -14.06
C ALA A 485 -12.60 4.11 -15.52
N GLY A 486 -11.67 3.94 -16.46
CA GLY A 486 -11.84 4.32 -17.87
C GLY A 486 -12.59 3.28 -18.70
N PRO A 487 -12.89 3.59 -19.97
CA PRO A 487 -13.66 2.73 -20.87
C PRO A 487 -13.01 1.36 -21.13
N GLU A 488 -11.69 1.26 -21.01
CA GLU A 488 -10.95 0.01 -21.23
C GLU A 488 -10.85 -0.87 -19.97
N GLY A 489 -11.28 -0.37 -18.81
CA GLY A 489 -11.53 -1.11 -17.56
C GLY A 489 -10.31 -1.72 -16.84
N THR A 490 -9.39 -2.38 -17.55
CA THR A 490 -8.23 -3.07 -16.96
C THR A 490 -7.05 -3.07 -17.92
N PHE A 491 -5.92 -2.54 -17.46
CA PHE A 491 -4.63 -2.59 -18.11
C PHE A 491 -3.79 -3.69 -17.45
N ALA A 492 -3.07 -4.49 -18.24
CA ALA A 492 -2.27 -5.58 -17.72
C ALA A 492 -0.87 -5.56 -18.34
N PHE A 493 0.10 -5.04 -17.60
CA PHE A 493 1.50 -5.10 -18.01
C PHE A 493 2.00 -6.52 -17.78
N SER A 494 2.00 -7.32 -18.84
CA SER A 494 2.18 -8.76 -18.74
C SER A 494 3.64 -9.15 -18.93
N GLY A 495 4.16 -9.98 -18.03
CA GLY A 495 5.50 -10.53 -18.15
C GLY A 495 6.60 -9.50 -18.06
N VAL A 496 6.44 -8.45 -17.25
CA VAL A 496 7.47 -7.42 -17.07
C VAL A 496 8.59 -7.92 -16.17
N HIS A 497 9.82 -7.52 -16.47
CA HIS A 497 10.96 -7.76 -15.60
C HIS A 497 10.86 -6.94 -14.31
N ASN A 498 11.08 -7.59 -13.18
CA ASN A 498 11.00 -7.01 -11.85
C ASN A 498 9.68 -6.23 -11.62
N PRO A 499 8.52 -6.92 -11.55
CA PRO A 499 7.22 -6.25 -11.48
C PRO A 499 7.05 -5.39 -10.22
N ILE A 500 7.83 -5.65 -9.16
CA ILE A 500 7.83 -4.84 -7.93
C ILE A 500 8.35 -3.42 -8.21
N GLU A 501 9.38 -3.30 -9.05
CA GLU A 501 9.95 -2.01 -9.46
C GLU A 501 8.98 -1.23 -10.34
N VAL A 502 8.30 -1.92 -11.26
CA VAL A 502 7.24 -1.35 -12.10
C VAL A 502 6.12 -0.78 -11.23
N GLN A 503 5.62 -1.58 -10.28
CA GLN A 503 4.56 -1.16 -9.36
C GLN A 503 5.00 0.06 -8.55
N ARG A 504 6.23 0.06 -8.02
CA ARG A 504 6.77 1.20 -7.25
C ARG A 504 6.88 2.46 -8.11
N GLU A 505 7.37 2.35 -9.34
CA GLU A 505 7.51 3.49 -10.25
C GLU A 505 6.15 4.06 -10.65
N VAL A 506 5.18 3.19 -11.00
CA VAL A 506 3.80 3.59 -11.29
C VAL A 506 3.17 4.29 -10.08
N PHE A 507 3.29 3.69 -8.89
CA PHE A 507 2.73 4.28 -7.67
C PHE A 507 3.36 5.64 -7.35
N ARG A 508 4.69 5.76 -7.45
CA ARG A 508 5.41 7.03 -7.25
C ARG A 508 4.95 8.13 -8.22
N ARG A 509 4.73 7.79 -9.50
CA ARG A 509 4.20 8.73 -10.50
C ARG A 509 2.74 9.10 -10.24
N ILE A 510 1.92 8.16 -9.77
CA ILE A 510 0.55 8.46 -9.33
C ILE A 510 0.55 9.46 -8.18
N GLU A 511 1.39 9.25 -7.16
CA GLU A 511 1.51 10.18 -6.02
C GLU A 511 1.95 11.57 -6.49
N ALA A 512 3.01 11.65 -7.31
CA ALA A 512 3.50 12.93 -7.83
C ALA A 512 2.45 13.65 -8.69
N TYR A 513 1.73 12.92 -9.54
CA TYR A 513 0.63 13.45 -10.35
C TYR A 513 -0.53 13.95 -9.49
N GLN A 514 -0.93 13.17 -8.46
CA GLN A 514 -1.99 13.56 -7.54
C GLN A 514 -1.62 14.82 -6.75
N GLU A 515 -0.41 14.93 -6.24
CA GLU A 515 0.07 16.14 -5.59
C GLU A 515 0.02 17.34 -6.53
N ALA A 516 0.44 17.16 -7.78
CA ALA A 516 0.46 18.21 -8.78
C ALA A 516 -0.97 18.67 -9.17
N CYS A 517 -1.90 17.74 -9.38
CA CYS A 517 -3.33 18.04 -9.56
C CYS A 517 -3.91 18.76 -8.35
N GLN A 518 -3.64 18.27 -7.13
CA GLN A 518 -4.10 18.94 -5.91
C GLN A 518 -3.56 20.37 -5.79
N ARG A 519 -2.29 20.62 -6.13
CA ARG A 519 -1.72 21.97 -6.13
C ARG A 519 -2.44 22.90 -7.13
N ARG A 520 -2.76 22.40 -8.32
CA ARG A 520 -3.52 23.15 -9.34
C ARG A 520 -4.95 23.43 -8.90
N ASP A 521 -5.65 22.42 -8.38
CA ASP A 521 -7.02 22.58 -7.87
C ASP A 521 -7.06 23.57 -6.69
N ARG A 522 -6.08 23.51 -5.78
CA ARG A 522 -5.92 24.48 -4.69
C ARG A 522 -5.72 25.90 -5.24
N ALA A 523 -4.83 26.10 -6.22
CA ALA A 523 -4.60 27.41 -6.81
C ALA A 523 -5.84 27.96 -7.53
N ARG A 524 -6.58 27.10 -8.25
CA ARG A 524 -7.85 27.47 -8.87
C ARG A 524 -8.89 27.90 -7.83
N LYS A 525 -9.07 27.13 -6.76
CA LYS A 525 -9.97 27.47 -5.65
C LYS A 525 -9.59 28.80 -4.99
N ARG A 526 -8.29 29.07 -4.80
CA ARG A 526 -7.80 30.36 -4.28
C ARG A 526 -8.20 31.53 -5.17
N ALA A 527 -8.00 31.38 -6.49
CA ALA A 527 -8.40 32.40 -7.46
C ALA A 527 -9.92 32.64 -7.45
N GLU A 528 -10.72 31.56 -7.41
CA GLU A 528 -12.17 31.65 -7.31
C GLU A 528 -12.58 32.38 -6.00
N LEU A 529 -12.04 31.99 -4.84
CA LEU A 529 -12.34 32.63 -3.55
C LEU A 529 -12.04 34.14 -3.56
N ALA A 530 -10.91 34.55 -4.13
CA ALA A 530 -10.57 35.96 -4.27
C ALA A 530 -11.63 36.72 -5.09
N THR A 531 -12.12 36.14 -6.18
CA THR A 531 -13.21 36.71 -6.97
C THR A 531 -14.50 36.80 -6.15
N TRP A 532 -14.86 35.78 -5.37
CA TRP A 532 -16.04 35.82 -4.50
C TRP A 532 -15.96 36.94 -3.46
N PHE A 533 -14.78 37.18 -2.86
CA PHE A 533 -14.61 38.28 -1.89
C PHE A 533 -14.64 39.66 -2.53
N GLN A 534 -14.05 39.82 -3.72
CA GLN A 534 -14.17 41.06 -4.47
C GLN A 534 -15.65 41.38 -4.77
N VAL A 535 -16.42 40.41 -5.24
CA VAL A 535 -17.87 40.58 -5.48
C VAL A 535 -18.64 40.85 -4.19
N HIS A 536 -18.26 40.21 -3.07
CA HIS A 536 -18.87 40.47 -1.77
C HIS A 536 -18.62 41.91 -1.29
N ASP A 537 -17.41 42.43 -1.47
CA ASP A 537 -17.05 43.80 -1.07
C ASP A 537 -17.71 44.86 -1.96
N GLU A 538 -18.08 44.52 -3.20
CA GLU A 538 -18.90 45.36 -4.09
C GLU A 538 -20.39 45.41 -3.67
N LEU A 539 -20.88 44.40 -2.94
CA LEU A 539 -22.28 44.37 -2.50
C LEU A 539 -22.50 45.40 -1.38
N PRO A 540 -23.57 46.22 -1.45
CA PRO A 540 -23.89 47.16 -0.38
C PRO A 540 -24.18 46.41 0.94
N PRO A 541 -23.74 46.95 2.10
CA PRO A 541 -23.94 46.28 3.38
C PRO A 541 -25.42 46.05 3.66
N THR A 542 -25.78 44.84 4.09
CA THR A 542 -27.15 44.51 4.48
C THR A 542 -27.64 45.44 5.61
N PRO A 543 -28.86 46.01 5.52
CA PRO A 543 -29.37 47.05 6.44
C PRO A 543 -29.59 46.58 7.89
N SER A 544 -29.33 45.32 8.23
CA SER A 544 -29.54 44.75 9.57
C SER A 544 -28.40 44.99 10.56
N SER A 545 -27.21 45.44 10.13
CA SER A 545 -26.08 45.67 11.06
C SER A 545 -26.08 47.08 11.70
N GLN A 546 -26.77 48.06 11.10
CA GLN A 546 -26.87 49.42 11.66
C GLN A 546 -27.87 49.54 12.81
N ALA A 547 -28.81 48.59 12.96
CA ALA A 547 -29.85 48.68 13.98
C ALA A 547 -29.43 48.19 15.39
N ARG A 548 -28.24 47.61 15.56
CA ARG A 548 -27.75 47.14 16.88
C ARG A 548 -26.74 48.06 17.55
N SER A 549 -26.21 49.07 16.85
CA SER A 549 -25.27 50.03 17.46
C SER A 549 -25.94 51.29 18.02
N SER A 550 -27.25 51.50 17.79
CA SER A 550 -27.96 52.70 18.24
C SER A 550 -28.82 52.54 19.49
N ASP A 551 -28.92 51.36 20.10
CA ASP A 551 -29.86 51.09 21.21
C ASP A 551 -29.20 50.99 22.61
N GLY A 552 -27.95 51.49 22.75
CA GLY A 552 -27.17 51.44 23.99
C GLY A 552 -26.90 52.80 24.66
N ALA A 553 -27.66 53.84 24.33
CA ALA A 553 -27.54 55.16 24.95
C ALA A 553 -28.91 55.76 25.27
N LYS A 554 -29.50 55.31 26.37
CA LYS A 554 -30.46 56.09 27.15
C LYS A 554 -30.21 55.89 28.64
#